data_AF-A0A8B9ZZR7-F1
#
_entry.id   AF-A0A8B9ZZR7-F1
#
_cell.length_a   1.000
_cell.length_b   1.000
_cell.length_c   1.000
_cell.angle_alpha   90.00
_cell.angle_beta   90.00
_cell.angle_gamma   90.00
#
_symmetry.space_group_name_H-M   'P 1'
#
loop_
_entity.id
_entity.type
_entity.pdbx_description
1 polymer ?
#
loop_
_entity_poly.entity_id
_entity_poly.type
_entity_poly.pdbx_seq_one_letter_code
_entity_poly.pdbx_strand_id
1 'polypeptide(L)'
;ALFCGVLGAGCFGDAKFCPCRVSSWVHSARGCFSLRFFCLLLPGCELTASTKSYTFQVDEEDDSDHVLALSVVCLTEGAKDECNVVEVVGRNHENQEIAVPVANLKLSCQPLLSLDNFKLQPPVTFRLAAGSGPVHLAGWHQITHREDISFEDDDDEDMSEEEEEEIAPIVPAKKERRKQ
;
A
#
# COMPACT_ATOMS: atom_id res chain seq x y z
N ALA A 1 -15.51 18.73 17.86
CA ALA A 1 -14.34 18.38 18.69
C ALA A 1 -14.17 16.86 18.61
N LEU A 2 -13.27 16.39 17.75
CA LEU A 2 -12.87 14.98 17.71
C LEU A 2 -11.48 14.91 18.33
N PHE A 3 -11.41 14.39 19.54
CA PHE A 3 -10.17 14.04 20.22
C PHE A 3 -9.59 12.82 19.52
N CYS A 4 -8.38 12.92 18.96
CA CYS A 4 -7.55 11.76 18.70
C CYS A 4 -6.40 11.80 19.71
N GLY A 5 -6.34 10.76 20.54
CA GLY A 5 -5.59 10.70 21.78
C GLY A 5 -4.07 10.77 21.59
N VAL A 6 -3.44 11.48 22.53
CA VAL A 6 -2.01 11.43 22.80
C VAL A 6 -1.67 10.08 23.45
N LEU A 7 -0.87 9.27 22.77
CA LEU A 7 -0.02 8.22 23.34
C LEU A 7 1.37 8.54 22.78
N GLY A 8 2.32 9.05 23.57
CA GLY A 8 2.90 8.40 24.72
C GLY A 8 4.37 8.12 24.34
N ALA A 9 5.28 8.85 24.98
CA ALA A 9 6.70 8.90 24.64
C ALA A 9 7.36 7.51 24.57
N GLY A 10 8.09 7.26 23.49
CA GLY A 10 8.99 6.12 23.33
C GLY A 10 10.26 6.60 22.64
N CYS A 11 11.39 6.49 23.34
CA CYS A 11 12.71 6.81 22.82
C CYS A 11 13.00 5.99 21.55
N PHE A 12 13.08 6.63 20.40
CA PHE A 12 13.67 6.01 19.21
C PHE A 12 15.09 6.55 19.06
N GLY A 13 16.05 5.71 19.50
CA GLY A 13 17.47 5.91 19.25
C GLY A 13 17.77 5.88 17.75
N ASP A 14 18.90 6.49 17.41
CA ASP A 14 19.45 6.73 16.08
C ASP A 14 19.32 5.54 15.10
N ALA A 15 18.22 5.49 14.35
CA ALA A 15 18.11 4.70 13.15
C ALA A 15 18.37 5.62 11.96
N LYS A 16 19.63 5.63 11.51
CA LYS A 16 20.02 6.24 10.23
C LYS A 16 19.18 5.62 9.11
N PHE A 17 18.24 6.38 8.58
CA PHE A 17 17.55 6.07 7.34
C PHE A 17 18.59 6.08 6.21
N CYS A 18 18.89 4.90 5.65
CA CYS A 18 19.87 4.73 4.59
C CYS A 18 19.12 4.53 3.26
N PRO A 19 19.12 5.50 2.33
CA PRO A 19 18.31 5.44 1.11
C PRO A 19 18.99 4.67 -0.04
N CYS A 20 20.07 3.92 0.23
CA CYS A 20 20.93 3.37 -0.83
C CYS A 20 21.01 1.84 -0.78
N ARG A 21 19.92 1.11 -1.08
CA ARG A 21 19.97 -0.26 -1.67
C ARG A 21 18.61 -0.76 -2.16
N VAL A 22 18.04 -0.12 -3.18
CA VAL A 22 17.00 -0.76 -4.01
C VAL A 22 17.69 -1.35 -5.24
N SER A 23 18.43 -2.43 -5.02
CA SER A 23 18.80 -3.38 -6.06
C SER A 23 19.07 -4.71 -5.35
N SER A 24 18.33 -5.74 -5.77
CA SER A 24 18.35 -7.11 -5.25
C SER A 24 17.46 -7.37 -4.03
N TRP A 25 16.15 -7.44 -4.25
CA TRP A 25 15.22 -8.40 -3.62
C TRP A 25 14.08 -8.69 -4.61
N VAL A 26 14.43 -9.27 -5.75
CA VAL A 26 13.52 -10.12 -6.55
C VAL A 26 14.01 -11.54 -6.30
N HIS A 27 13.10 -12.42 -5.88
CA HIS A 27 13.30 -13.79 -5.36
C HIS A 27 13.41 -13.93 -3.84
N SER A 28 12.29 -13.77 -3.14
CA SER A 28 11.85 -14.79 -2.16
C SER A 28 10.39 -14.53 -1.73
N ALA A 29 9.46 -14.76 -2.66
CA ALA A 29 8.05 -14.97 -2.34
C ALA A 29 7.68 -16.39 -2.79
N ARG A 30 8.32 -17.40 -2.19
CA ARG A 30 7.85 -18.79 -2.28
C ARG A 30 6.80 -18.97 -1.20
N GLY A 31 5.55 -18.71 -1.54
CA GLY A 31 4.43 -18.98 -0.63
C GLY A 31 3.17 -18.16 -0.80
N CYS A 32 2.72 -17.88 -2.03
CA CYS A 32 1.30 -17.66 -2.34
C CYS A 32 1.11 -17.68 -3.87
N PHE A 33 1.00 -18.88 -4.43
CA PHE A 33 0.52 -19.06 -5.80
C PHE A 33 -0.98 -18.74 -5.83
N SER A 34 -1.37 -17.61 -6.44
CA SER A 34 -2.67 -17.38 -7.12
C SER A 34 -3.01 -15.89 -7.33
N LEU A 35 -2.21 -14.92 -6.87
CA LEU A 35 -2.53 -13.50 -7.05
C LEU A 35 -1.33 -12.78 -7.70
N ARG A 36 -1.44 -12.42 -8.99
CA ARG A 36 -0.43 -11.66 -9.77
C ARG A 36 -0.38 -10.18 -9.35
N PHE A 37 -0.19 -9.92 -8.06
CA PHE A 37 -0.12 -8.58 -7.49
C PHE A 37 1.36 -8.20 -7.37
N PHE A 38 1.81 -7.25 -8.20
CA PHE A 38 3.15 -6.70 -8.06
C PHE A 38 3.07 -5.47 -7.14
N CYS A 39 3.75 -5.55 -6.00
CA CYS A 39 3.83 -4.44 -5.05
C CYS A 39 5.25 -3.88 -5.10
N LEU A 40 5.41 -2.72 -5.71
CA LEU A 40 6.66 -1.98 -5.74
C LEU A 40 6.70 -1.01 -4.58
N LEU A 41 7.79 -1.05 -3.79
CA LEU A 41 8.13 0.06 -2.92
C LEU A 41 8.49 1.24 -3.84
N LEU A 42 7.67 2.28 -3.83
CA LEU A 42 8.00 3.48 -4.60
C LEU A 42 9.23 4.14 -4.00
N PRO A 43 10.15 4.68 -4.83
CA PRO A 43 11.06 5.68 -4.32
C PRO A 43 10.19 6.80 -3.75
N GLY A 44 10.30 7.04 -2.44
CA GLY A 44 9.57 8.12 -1.80
C GLY A 44 9.88 9.45 -2.49
N CYS A 45 8.91 10.38 -2.48
CA CYS A 45 9.13 11.71 -3.04
C CYS A 45 9.35 12.72 -1.92
N GLU A 46 10.17 13.73 -2.20
CA GLU A 46 10.46 14.82 -1.27
C GLU A 46 9.90 16.13 -1.84
N LEU A 47 9.16 16.86 -1.01
CA LEU A 47 8.66 18.19 -1.31
C LEU A 47 9.41 19.23 -0.48
N THR A 48 9.89 20.26 -1.16
CA THR A 48 10.65 21.36 -0.55
C THR A 48 10.15 22.71 -1.08
N ALA A 49 10.70 23.80 -0.56
CA ALA A 49 10.40 25.15 -1.06
C ALA A 49 10.76 25.33 -2.55
N SER A 50 11.80 24.66 -3.06
CA SER A 50 12.21 24.70 -4.46
C SER A 50 11.46 23.68 -5.33
N THR A 51 11.19 22.49 -4.77
CA THR A 51 10.45 21.42 -5.44
C THR A 51 9.12 21.21 -4.74
N LYS A 52 8.15 22.08 -5.00
CA LYS A 52 6.87 22.10 -4.27
C LYS A 52 5.90 21.00 -4.68
N SER A 53 6.12 20.31 -5.79
CA SER A 53 5.19 19.31 -6.28
C SER A 53 5.89 18.14 -6.94
N TYR A 54 5.26 16.97 -6.85
CA TYR A 54 5.66 15.75 -7.53
C TYR A 54 4.41 15.06 -8.08
N THR A 55 4.44 14.71 -9.37
CA THR A 55 3.33 14.01 -10.05
C THR A 55 3.70 12.56 -10.26
N PHE A 56 2.85 11.67 -9.75
CA PHE A 56 2.84 10.26 -10.08
C PHE A 56 1.86 10.03 -11.23
N GLN A 57 2.37 9.49 -12.33
CA GLN A 57 1.62 9.19 -13.54
C GLN A 57 2.10 7.85 -14.10
N VAL A 58 1.20 7.16 -14.79
CA VAL A 58 1.43 5.87 -15.44
C VAL A 58 1.43 6.11 -16.94
N ASP A 59 2.15 5.27 -17.69
CA ASP A 59 2.13 5.33 -19.15
C ASP A 59 0.71 5.08 -19.67
N GLU A 60 0.33 5.78 -20.73
CA GLU A 60 -0.98 5.60 -21.38
C GLU A 60 -1.08 4.24 -22.10
N GLU A 61 0.06 3.65 -22.45
CA GLU A 61 0.13 2.32 -23.08
C GLU A 61 0.03 1.16 -22.07
N ASP A 62 0.11 1.42 -20.75
CA ASP A 62 -0.05 0.38 -19.72
C ASP A 62 -1.54 0.10 -19.48
N ASP A 63 -1.95 -1.13 -19.78
CA ASP A 63 -3.33 -1.62 -19.67
C ASP A 63 -3.65 -2.24 -18.30
N SER A 64 -2.68 -2.25 -17.39
CA SER A 64 -2.85 -2.73 -16.02
C SER A 64 -3.66 -1.75 -15.18
N ASP A 65 -4.20 -2.20 -14.05
CA ASP A 65 -4.83 -1.35 -13.05
C ASP A 65 -3.80 -0.92 -12.00
N HIS A 66 -3.60 0.40 -11.85
CA HIS A 66 -2.59 1.00 -10.97
C HIS A 66 -3.24 1.66 -9.76
N VAL A 67 -2.72 1.37 -8.57
CA VAL A 67 -3.10 2.04 -7.33
C VAL A 67 -1.85 2.52 -6.60
N LEU A 68 -1.85 3.81 -6.27
CA LEU A 68 -0.85 4.41 -5.39
C LEU A 68 -1.38 4.39 -3.95
N ALA A 69 -0.73 3.67 -3.05
CA ALA A 69 -1.10 3.60 -1.64
C ALA A 69 -0.11 4.40 -0.78
N LEU A 70 -0.47 5.62 -0.41
CA LEU A 70 0.34 6.50 0.43
C LEU A 70 0.30 6.02 1.89
N SER A 71 1.46 5.72 2.48
CA SER A 71 1.56 5.13 3.82
C SER A 71 1.97 6.15 4.88
N VAL A 72 2.97 6.98 4.60
CA VAL A 72 3.54 7.93 5.57
C VAL A 72 3.89 9.25 4.89
N VAL A 73 3.66 10.34 5.62
CA VAL A 73 4.17 11.69 5.31
C VAL A 73 4.95 12.15 6.54
N CYS A 74 6.21 12.57 6.38
CA CYS A 74 7.04 13.01 7.49
C CYS A 74 7.96 14.18 7.14
N LEU A 75 8.30 14.98 8.16
CA LEU A 75 9.36 15.97 8.10
C LEU A 75 10.71 15.27 8.31
N THR A 76 11.70 15.65 7.51
CA THR A 76 13.05 15.09 7.56
C THR A 76 14.06 16.13 8.04
N GLU A 77 15.34 15.75 8.09
CA GLU A 77 16.43 16.64 8.50
C GLU A 77 16.45 17.92 7.65
N GLY A 78 16.63 19.07 8.31
CA GLY A 78 16.62 20.38 7.65
C GLY A 78 15.24 21.06 7.61
N ALA A 79 14.17 20.38 8.01
CA ALA A 79 12.86 21.01 8.13
C ALA A 79 12.84 22.05 9.26
N LYS A 80 12.11 23.16 9.03
CA LYS A 80 11.87 24.18 10.06
C LYS A 80 10.70 23.79 10.94
N ASP A 81 10.66 24.33 12.16
CA ASP A 81 9.52 24.17 13.06
C ASP A 81 8.35 25.10 12.68
N GLU A 82 7.75 24.82 11.52
CA GLU A 82 6.60 25.53 10.96
C GLU A 82 5.53 24.55 10.46
N CYS A 83 4.33 25.05 10.17
CA CYS A 83 3.27 24.23 9.63
C CYS A 83 3.54 23.93 8.14
N ASN A 84 3.72 22.65 7.83
CA ASN A 84 3.88 22.14 6.48
C ASN A 84 2.59 21.43 6.07
N VAL A 85 1.92 21.95 5.04
CA VAL A 85 0.64 21.39 4.56
C VAL A 85 0.87 20.71 3.22
N VAL A 86 0.56 19.42 3.15
CA VAL A 86 0.63 18.63 1.93
C VAL A 86 -0.78 18.38 1.41
N GLU A 87 -0.98 18.68 0.13
CA GLU A 87 -2.19 18.43 -0.63
C GLU A 87 -1.96 17.31 -1.64
N VAL A 88 -3.02 16.57 -1.94
CA VAL A 88 -3.12 15.71 -3.12
C VAL A 88 -4.02 16.43 -4.13
N VAL A 89 -3.50 16.60 -5.34
CA VAL A 89 -4.24 17.07 -6.50
C VAL A 89 -4.52 15.88 -7.39
N GLY A 90 -5.79 15.70 -7.77
CA GLY A 90 -6.25 14.59 -8.61
C GLY A 90 -7.60 14.92 -9.21
N ARG A 91 -8.24 13.93 -9.84
CA ARG A 91 -9.58 14.09 -10.43
C ARG A 91 -10.65 13.46 -9.56
N ASN A 92 -11.79 14.14 -9.43
CA ASN A 92 -12.98 13.60 -8.78
C ASN A 92 -13.84 12.75 -9.75
N HIS A 93 -14.98 12.25 -9.28
CA HIS A 93 -15.92 11.47 -10.09
C HIS A 93 -16.54 12.25 -11.28
N GLU A 94 -16.53 13.59 -11.22
CA GLU A 94 -16.97 14.47 -12.32
C GLU A 94 -15.81 14.83 -13.28
N ASN A 95 -14.66 14.17 -13.14
CA ASN A 95 -13.43 14.43 -13.91
C ASN A 95 -12.88 15.86 -13.75
N GLN A 96 -13.24 16.55 -12.66
CA GLN A 96 -12.71 17.87 -12.31
C GLN A 96 -11.46 17.72 -11.45
N GLU A 97 -10.47 18.58 -11.70
CA GLU A 97 -9.30 18.67 -10.84
C GLU A 97 -9.68 19.24 -9.46
N ILE A 98 -9.32 18.52 -8.40
CA ILE A 98 -9.52 18.93 -7.02
C ILE A 98 -8.22 18.83 -6.24
N ALA A 99 -8.04 19.70 -5.25
CA ALA A 99 -6.93 19.67 -4.31
C ALA A 99 -7.46 19.40 -2.90
N VAL A 100 -6.93 18.37 -2.24
CA VAL A 100 -7.36 17.95 -0.89
C VAL A 100 -6.16 17.94 0.05
N PRO A 101 -6.19 18.69 1.17
CA PRO A 101 -5.13 18.61 2.17
C PRO A 101 -5.16 17.23 2.86
N VAL A 102 -4.03 16.52 2.84
CA VAL A 102 -3.90 15.17 3.41
C VAL A 102 -2.99 15.12 4.64
N ALA A 103 -2.13 16.12 4.83
CA ALA A 103 -1.27 16.21 6.01
C ALA A 103 -1.04 17.66 6.42
N ASN A 104 -0.95 17.88 7.74
CA ASN A 104 -0.44 19.10 8.36
C ASN A 104 0.61 18.69 9.39
N LEU A 105 1.88 18.98 9.12
CA LEU A 105 3.01 18.53 9.91
C LEU A 105 3.77 19.72 10.50
N LYS A 106 4.28 19.53 11.72
CA LYS A 106 5.16 20.49 12.39
C LYS A 106 6.08 19.74 13.35
N LEU A 107 7.38 20.03 13.35
CA LEU A 107 8.37 19.28 14.13
C LEU A 107 8.03 19.20 15.63
N SER A 108 7.60 20.31 16.23
CA SER A 108 7.26 20.40 17.65
C SER A 108 5.92 19.77 18.03
N CYS A 109 5.06 19.42 17.08
CA CYS A 109 3.69 18.93 17.36
C CYS A 109 3.41 17.56 16.74
N GLN A 110 3.67 17.43 15.44
CA GLN A 110 3.39 16.25 14.64
C GLN A 110 4.38 16.18 13.47
N PRO A 111 5.59 15.61 13.68
CA PRO A 111 6.60 15.50 12.62
C PRO A 111 6.27 14.41 11.59
N LEU A 112 5.38 13.47 11.92
CA LEU A 112 5.03 12.32 11.10
C LEU A 112 3.52 12.05 11.17
N LEU A 113 2.95 11.66 10.04
CA LEU A 113 1.58 11.18 9.91
C LEU A 113 1.59 9.87 9.12
N SER A 114 0.97 8.83 9.68
CA SER A 114 0.64 7.62 8.94
C SER A 114 -0.78 7.75 8.38
N LEU A 115 -0.98 7.29 7.15
CA LEU A 115 -2.23 7.41 6.39
C LEU A 115 -2.86 6.06 6.06
N ASP A 116 -2.41 4.97 6.71
CA ASP A 116 -2.97 3.62 6.57
C ASP A 116 -3.21 3.22 5.10
N ASN A 117 -2.17 3.38 4.27
CA ASN A 117 -2.21 3.02 2.85
C ASN A 117 -3.31 3.75 2.04
N PHE A 118 -3.53 5.05 2.31
CA PHE A 118 -4.48 5.90 1.59
C PHE A 118 -4.32 5.76 0.06
N LYS A 119 -5.35 5.17 -0.57
CA LYS A 119 -5.33 4.75 -1.97
C LYS A 119 -5.72 5.88 -2.91
N LEU A 120 -4.93 6.04 -3.95
CA LEU A 120 -5.06 7.08 -4.97
C LEU A 120 -4.98 6.44 -6.36
N GLN A 121 -5.88 6.86 -7.25
CA GLN A 121 -5.87 6.45 -8.65
C GLN A 121 -5.05 7.44 -9.47
N PRO A 122 -3.96 7.02 -10.14
CA PRO A 122 -3.16 7.89 -10.99
C PRO A 122 -3.97 8.47 -12.17
N PRO A 123 -3.62 9.66 -12.68
CA PRO A 123 -2.51 10.51 -12.23
C PRO A 123 -2.85 11.28 -10.96
N VAL A 124 -1.85 11.45 -10.08
CA VAL A 124 -1.97 12.26 -8.86
C VAL A 124 -0.73 13.09 -8.60
N THR A 125 -0.93 14.31 -8.11
CA THR A 125 0.15 15.23 -7.77
C THR A 125 0.15 15.53 -6.27
N PHE A 126 1.27 15.28 -5.61
CA PHE A 126 1.50 15.77 -4.24
C PHE A 126 2.04 17.19 -4.30
N ARG A 127 1.51 18.08 -3.48
CA ARG A 127 1.88 19.50 -3.45
C ARG A 127 2.09 20.01 -2.03
N LEU A 128 3.19 20.72 -1.81
CA LEU A 128 3.45 21.47 -0.58
C LEU A 128 2.75 22.82 -0.68
N ALA A 129 1.55 22.90 -0.09
CA ALA A 129 0.70 24.09 -0.10
C ALA A 129 1.18 25.16 0.87
N ALA A 130 1.80 24.75 1.99
CA ALA A 130 2.41 25.64 2.97
C ALA A 130 3.65 25.00 3.59
N GLY A 131 4.53 25.83 4.14
CA GLY A 131 5.81 25.42 4.70
C GLY A 131 6.92 25.27 3.66
N SER A 132 8.15 25.10 4.13
CA SER A 132 9.36 24.97 3.32
C SER A 132 9.81 23.53 3.12
N GLY A 133 9.25 22.59 3.86
CA GLY A 133 9.78 21.24 3.98
C GLY A 133 11.20 21.23 4.56
N PRO A 134 11.98 20.16 4.32
CA PRO A 134 11.64 19.02 3.46
C PRO A 134 10.56 18.10 4.05
N VAL A 135 9.62 17.69 3.20
CA VAL A 135 8.57 16.72 3.53
C VAL A 135 8.74 15.48 2.66
N HIS A 136 8.95 14.33 3.27
CA HIS A 136 9.08 13.06 2.56
C HIS A 136 7.75 12.29 2.58
N LEU A 137 7.35 11.73 1.45
CA LEU A 137 6.18 10.89 1.27
C LEU A 137 6.63 9.48 0.87
N ALA A 138 6.06 8.47 1.53
CA ALA A 138 6.37 7.07 1.26
C ALA A 138 5.10 6.23 1.15
N GLY A 139 5.14 5.23 0.27
CA GLY A 139 3.99 4.38 -0.02
C GLY A 139 4.35 3.22 -0.95
N TRP A 140 3.31 2.59 -1.49
CA TRP A 140 3.41 1.42 -2.36
C TRP A 140 2.70 1.69 -3.67
N HIS A 141 3.25 1.15 -4.75
CA HIS A 141 2.58 1.08 -6.04
C HIS A 141 2.13 -0.35 -6.28
N GLN A 142 0.82 -0.54 -6.30
CA GLN A 142 0.19 -1.81 -6.60
C GLN A 142 -0.22 -1.82 -8.09
N ILE A 143 0.23 -2.85 -8.80
CA ILE A 143 -0.12 -3.11 -10.20
C ILE A 143 -0.88 -4.43 -10.26
N THR A 144 -2.04 -4.41 -10.92
CA THR A 144 -2.87 -5.59 -11.17
C THR A 144 -3.09 -5.71 -12.67
N HIS A 145 -2.60 -6.77 -13.30
CA HIS A 145 -2.85 -7.01 -14.72
C HIS A 145 -4.30 -7.47 -14.91
N ARG A 146 -4.96 -6.95 -15.94
CA ARG A 146 -6.25 -7.47 -16.37
C ARG A 146 -6.03 -8.87 -16.94
N GLU A 147 -6.85 -9.82 -16.54
CA GLU A 147 -6.82 -11.15 -17.13
C GLU A 147 -7.40 -11.05 -18.54
N ASP A 148 -6.59 -11.32 -19.56
CA ASP A 148 -7.13 -11.87 -20.79
C ASP A 148 -7.74 -13.21 -20.40
N ILE A 149 -9.04 -13.21 -20.14
CA ILE A 149 -9.84 -14.42 -20.02
C ILE A 149 -9.98 -15.01 -21.44
N SER A 150 -8.86 -15.48 -22.00
CA SER A 150 -8.89 -16.50 -23.03
C SER A 150 -9.25 -17.80 -22.33
N PHE A 151 -10.54 -18.00 -22.08
CA PHE A 151 -11.10 -19.33 -21.95
C PHE A 151 -10.89 -20.03 -23.29
N GLU A 152 -9.71 -20.63 -23.49
CA GLU A 152 -9.66 -21.83 -24.30
C GLU A 152 -10.29 -22.91 -23.42
N ASP A 153 -11.62 -23.03 -23.52
CA ASP A 153 -12.36 -24.23 -23.13
C ASP A 153 -11.65 -25.38 -23.85
N ASP A 154 -10.86 -26.15 -23.11
CA ASP A 154 -10.49 -27.50 -23.51
C ASP A 154 -11.80 -28.29 -23.36
N ASP A 155 -12.53 -28.38 -24.47
CA ASP A 155 -13.66 -29.29 -24.68
C ASP A 155 -13.19 -30.74 -24.51
N ASP A 156 -13.00 -31.18 -23.27
CA ASP A 156 -12.90 -32.60 -22.92
C ASP A 156 -14.31 -33.10 -22.52
N GLU A 157 -15.14 -33.33 -23.54
CA GLU A 157 -16.26 -34.26 -23.46
C GLU A 157 -15.74 -35.67 -23.15
N ASP A 158 -15.89 -36.15 -21.91
CA ASP A 158 -16.16 -37.59 -21.72
C ASP A 158 -17.15 -37.82 -20.57
N MET A 159 -18.34 -38.26 -20.98
CA MET A 159 -19.45 -38.70 -20.14
C MET A 159 -19.29 -40.19 -19.86
N SER A 160 -19.15 -40.60 -18.60
CA SER A 160 -19.64 -41.93 -18.17
C SER A 160 -20.05 -41.94 -16.69
N GLU A 161 -21.37 -41.82 -16.54
CA GLU A 161 -22.31 -42.51 -15.64
C GLU A 161 -21.80 -43.18 -14.33
N GLU A 162 -22.41 -42.73 -13.23
CA GLU A 162 -22.97 -43.48 -12.10
C GLU A 162 -22.19 -44.67 -11.50
N GLU A 163 -21.80 -44.55 -10.21
CA GLU A 163 -22.18 -45.56 -9.22
C GLU A 163 -22.04 -45.06 -7.76
N GLU A 164 -22.86 -45.66 -6.91
CA GLU A 164 -23.44 -45.20 -5.66
C GLU A 164 -22.50 -45.14 -4.43
N GLU A 165 -23.03 -44.45 -3.41
CA GLU A 165 -22.53 -44.29 -2.05
C GLU A 165 -22.09 -45.60 -1.36
N GLU A 166 -20.93 -45.58 -0.68
CA GLU A 166 -20.78 -46.34 0.57
C GLU A 166 -19.81 -45.65 1.53
N ILE A 167 -20.37 -44.85 2.46
CA ILE A 167 -19.61 -44.24 3.56
C ILE A 167 -19.35 -45.33 4.60
N ALA A 168 -18.11 -45.82 4.66
CA ALA A 168 -17.70 -46.81 5.65
C ALA A 168 -17.94 -46.30 7.10
N PRO A 169 -18.52 -47.11 8.01
CA PRO A 169 -18.82 -46.67 9.37
C PRO A 169 -17.55 -46.40 10.19
N ILE A 170 -17.48 -45.21 10.79
CA ILE A 170 -16.44 -44.82 11.72
C ILE A 170 -16.63 -45.60 13.04
N VAL A 171 -15.78 -46.60 13.32
CA VAL A 171 -15.79 -47.30 14.61
C VAL A 171 -15.20 -46.42 15.71
N PRO A 172 -15.87 -46.24 16.86
CA PRO A 172 -15.31 -45.49 17.97
C PRO A 172 -14.19 -46.27 18.68
N ALA A 173 -13.09 -45.58 18.98
CA ALA A 173 -11.94 -46.12 19.70
C ALA A 173 -12.31 -46.56 21.14
N LYS A 174 -11.92 -47.79 21.53
CA LYS A 174 -12.01 -48.29 22.90
C LYS A 174 -11.02 -47.55 23.80
N LYS A 175 -11.53 -46.84 24.81
CA LYS A 175 -10.75 -46.25 25.90
C LYS A 175 -10.42 -47.35 26.92
N GLU A 176 -9.17 -47.76 27.01
CA GLU A 176 -8.72 -48.64 28.09
C GLU A 176 -8.77 -47.89 29.44
N ARG A 177 -9.50 -48.47 30.40
CA ARG A 177 -9.53 -48.01 31.80
C ARG A 177 -8.30 -48.58 32.51
N ARG A 178 -7.35 -47.72 32.90
CA ARG A 178 -6.34 -48.06 33.91
C ARG A 178 -7.06 -48.36 35.23
N LYS A 179 -6.94 -49.60 35.73
CA LYS A 179 -7.28 -49.94 37.11
C LYS A 179 -6.10 -49.59 38.02
N GLN A 180 -6.48 -49.02 39.15
CA GLN A 180 -5.69 -48.61 40.30
C GLN A 180 -5.19 -49.83 41.08
#